data_AF-A0A7C2URQ4-F1
#
_entry.id   AF-A0A7C2URQ4-F1
#
_cell.length_a   1.000
_cell.length_b   1.000
_cell.length_c   1.000
_cell.angle_alpha   90.00
_cell.angle_beta   90.00
_cell.angle_gamma   90.00
#
_symmetry.space_group_name_H-M   'P 1'
#
loop_
_entity.id
_entity.type
_entity.pdbx_description
1 polymer ?
#
loop_
_entity_poly.entity_id
_entity_poly.type
_entity_poly.pdbx_seq_one_letter_code
_entity_poly.pdbx_strand_id
1 'polypeptide(L)'
;MPRYEGMTGLMLLGLAMMVIGGLVAGLCTLGGVANFARWGDSSLLALAILGYTVLFGGMAIVGGVSAYGLWKHRNRFRGEPRTLENAYVVACTAVDKQTGETVYYWHNYPDPLVYYVRLREPNGRENEYETAREVFETVTEGARGTAVCQGLWLSRFEAHRGGATPHVARGGEWEPQERASG
;
A
#
# COMPACT_ATOMS: atom_id res chain seq x y z
N MET A 1 -9.02 3.40 4.41
CA MET A 1 -8.18 2.66 3.44
C MET A 1 -8.43 3.11 1.98
N PRO A 2 -8.20 4.39 1.59
CA PRO A 2 -8.63 4.87 0.26
C PRO A 2 -7.57 4.78 -0.87
N ARG A 3 -6.30 4.41 -0.58
CA ARG A 3 -5.22 4.54 -1.58
C ARG A 3 -5.12 3.41 -2.59
N TYR A 4 -5.63 2.22 -2.26
CA TYR A 4 -5.56 1.05 -3.14
C TYR A 4 -6.66 1.07 -4.22
N GLU A 5 -7.81 1.67 -3.92
CA GLU A 5 -8.95 1.75 -4.85
C GLU A 5 -8.60 2.48 -6.15
N GLY A 6 -7.82 3.57 -6.07
CA GLY A 6 -7.37 4.31 -7.26
C GLY A 6 -6.39 3.52 -8.14
N MET A 7 -5.52 2.70 -7.55
CA MET A 7 -4.54 1.89 -8.30
C MET A 7 -5.23 0.72 -9.02
N THR A 8 -6.18 0.07 -8.35
CA THR A 8 -7.00 -0.99 -8.94
C THR A 8 -7.86 -0.45 -10.09
N GLY A 9 -8.47 0.73 -9.93
CA GLY A 9 -9.24 1.38 -10.98
C GLY A 9 -8.39 1.69 -12.23
N LEU A 10 -7.16 2.18 -12.05
CA LEU A 10 -6.24 2.44 -13.16
C LEU A 10 -5.80 1.16 -13.88
N MET A 11 -5.57 0.06 -13.16
CA MET A 11 -5.26 -1.24 -13.78
C MET A 11 -6.43 -1.76 -14.62
N LEU A 12 -7.66 -1.70 -14.09
CA LEU A 12 -8.85 -2.13 -14.81
C LEU A 12 -9.11 -1.29 -16.06
N LEU A 13 -8.95 0.04 -15.95
CA LEU A 13 -9.04 0.93 -17.10
C LEU A 13 -8.00 0.59 -18.17
N GLY A 14 -6.74 0.40 -17.77
CA GLY A 14 -5.66 0.02 -18.69
C GLY A 14 -5.94 -1.31 -19.40
N LEU A 15 -6.42 -2.33 -18.67
CA LEU A 15 -6.82 -3.61 -19.23
C LEU A 15 -8.00 -3.48 -20.21
N ALA A 16 -9.03 -2.71 -19.84
CA ALA A 16 -10.17 -2.45 -20.72
C ALA A 16 -9.75 -1.76 -22.02
N MET A 17 -8.87 -0.77 -21.94
CA MET A 17 -8.30 -0.10 -23.10
C MET A 17 -7.47 -1.05 -23.97
N MET A 18 -6.70 -1.97 -23.37
CA MET A 18 -5.97 -2.99 -24.13
C MET A 18 -6.90 -3.92 -24.89
N VAL A 19 -7.98 -4.39 -24.26
CA VAL A 19 -8.96 -5.28 -24.92
C VAL A 19 -9.68 -4.55 -26.04
N ILE A 20 -10.21 -3.36 -25.78
CA ILE A 20 -10.97 -2.57 -26.77
C ILE A 20 -10.05 -2.15 -27.92
N GLY A 21 -8.89 -1.56 -27.61
CA GLY A 21 -7.91 -1.14 -28.61
C GLY A 21 -7.39 -2.32 -29.44
N GLY A 22 -7.12 -3.46 -28.80
CA GLY A 22 -6.68 -4.69 -29.47
C GLY A 22 -7.74 -5.26 -30.41
N LEU A 23 -9.01 -5.31 -29.99
CA LEU A 23 -10.11 -5.77 -30.83
C LEU A 23 -10.34 -4.84 -32.03
N VAL A 24 -10.37 -3.52 -31.80
CA VAL A 24 -10.53 -2.53 -32.87
C VAL A 24 -9.35 -2.59 -33.85
N ALA A 25 -8.11 -2.59 -33.35
CA ALA A 25 -6.92 -2.70 -34.19
C ALA A 25 -6.92 -4.01 -35.00
N GLY A 26 -7.23 -5.14 -34.36
CA GLY A 26 -7.26 -6.45 -35.02
C GLY A 26 -8.30 -6.53 -36.13
N LEU A 27 -9.54 -6.14 -35.84
CA LEU A 27 -10.64 -6.16 -36.82
C LEU A 27 -10.41 -5.18 -37.96
N CYS A 28 -9.97 -3.95 -37.66
CA CYS A 28 -9.68 -2.93 -38.67
C CYS A 28 -8.46 -3.29 -39.53
N THR A 29 -7.45 -3.94 -38.96
CA THR A 29 -6.28 -4.40 -39.72
C THR A 29 -6.67 -5.54 -40.66
N LEU A 30 -7.35 -6.58 -40.15
CA LEU A 30 -7.78 -7.71 -40.97
C LEU A 30 -8.76 -7.27 -42.08
N GLY A 31 -9.76 -6.46 -41.71
CA GLY A 31 -10.72 -5.89 -42.66
C GLY A 31 -10.05 -4.95 -43.66
N GLY A 32 -9.12 -4.11 -43.20
CA GLY A 32 -8.39 -3.16 -44.05
C GLY A 32 -7.48 -3.84 -45.07
N VAL A 33 -6.74 -4.89 -44.68
CA VAL A 33 -5.93 -5.67 -45.62
C VAL A 33 -6.81 -6.36 -46.67
N ALA A 34 -7.93 -6.96 -46.25
CA ALA A 34 -8.85 -7.62 -47.18
C ALA A 34 -9.52 -6.63 -48.16
N ASN A 35 -9.87 -5.43 -47.68
CA ASN A 35 -10.55 -4.42 -48.49
C ASN A 35 -9.57 -3.69 -49.43
N PHE A 36 -8.36 -3.41 -48.95
CA PHE A 36 -7.28 -2.84 -49.77
C PHE A 36 -6.89 -3.78 -50.91
N ALA A 37 -6.77 -5.08 -50.65
CA ALA A 37 -6.45 -6.08 -51.67
C ALA A 37 -7.53 -6.23 -52.76
N ARG A 38 -8.80 -5.97 -52.43
CA ARG A 38 -9.90 -6.07 -53.38
C ARG A 38 -10.15 -4.78 -54.13
N TRP A 39 -10.28 -3.66 -53.41
CA TRP A 39 -10.86 -2.41 -53.92
C TRP A 39 -9.89 -1.22 -53.81
N GLY A 40 -8.69 -1.41 -53.25
CA GLY A 40 -7.69 -0.34 -53.09
C GLY A 40 -8.01 0.70 -52.00
N ASP A 41 -9.06 0.48 -51.20
CA ASP A 41 -9.43 1.40 -50.11
C ASP A 41 -8.61 1.13 -48.84
N SER A 42 -8.07 2.20 -48.25
CA SER A 42 -7.21 2.18 -47.06
C SER A 42 -7.86 2.78 -45.82
N SER A 43 -9.13 3.19 -45.90
CA SER A 43 -9.90 3.80 -44.81
C SER A 43 -9.88 2.99 -43.51
N LEU A 44 -10.01 1.67 -43.60
CA LEU A 44 -9.97 0.76 -42.44
C LEU A 44 -8.57 0.61 -41.83
N LEU A 45 -7.51 0.71 -42.63
CA LEU A 45 -6.14 0.71 -42.11
C LEU A 45 -5.85 1.99 -41.33
N ALA A 46 -6.39 3.13 -41.76
CA ALA A 46 -6.29 4.38 -41.00
C ALA A 46 -7.01 4.28 -39.64
N LEU A 47 -8.17 3.63 -39.58
CA LEU A 47 -8.87 3.37 -38.31
C LEU A 47 -8.11 2.38 -37.41
N ALA A 48 -7.36 1.44 -37.99
CA ALA A 48 -6.54 0.52 -37.21
C ALA A 48 -5.46 1.27 -36.40
N ILE A 49 -4.94 2.39 -36.90
CA ILE A 49 -3.98 3.24 -36.18
C ILE A 49 -4.57 3.73 -34.85
N LEU A 50 -5.84 4.15 -34.84
CA LEU A 50 -6.54 4.55 -33.60
C LEU A 50 -6.71 3.37 -32.65
N GLY A 51 -6.96 2.17 -33.16
CA GLY A 51 -6.98 0.95 -32.34
C GLY A 51 -5.63 0.70 -31.67
N TYR A 52 -4.54 0.81 -32.42
CA TYR A 52 -3.19 0.61 -31.90
C TYR A 52 -2.79 1.66 -30.86
N THR A 53 -3.14 2.94 -31.05
CA THR A 53 -2.84 3.99 -30.07
C THR A 53 -3.56 3.73 -28.73
N VAL A 54 -4.82 3.29 -28.77
CA VAL A 54 -5.58 2.92 -27.57
C VAL A 54 -4.97 1.69 -26.89
N LEU A 55 -4.58 0.67 -27.67
CA LEU A 55 -3.91 -0.53 -27.16
C LEU A 55 -2.61 -0.20 -26.44
N PHE A 56 -1.71 0.55 -27.09
CA PHE A 56 -0.43 0.94 -26.51
C PHE A 56 -0.59 1.89 -25.33
N GLY A 57 -1.60 2.76 -25.36
CA GLY A 57 -1.97 3.58 -24.21
C GLY A 57 -2.37 2.74 -23.00
N GLY A 58 -3.20 1.72 -23.19
CA GLY A 58 -3.56 0.76 -22.14
C GLY A 58 -2.35 0.02 -21.58
N MET A 59 -1.45 -0.46 -22.45
CA MET A 59 -0.21 -1.12 -22.04
C MET A 59 0.69 -0.21 -21.20
N ALA A 60 0.82 1.07 -21.58
CA ALA A 60 1.63 2.04 -20.85
C ALA A 60 1.08 2.29 -19.43
N ILE A 61 -0.25 2.36 -19.27
CA ILE A 61 -0.89 2.51 -17.96
C ILE A 61 -0.62 1.28 -17.08
N VAL A 62 -0.92 0.08 -17.59
CA VAL A 62 -0.72 -1.17 -16.84
C VAL A 62 0.76 -1.36 -16.48
N GLY A 63 1.66 -1.14 -17.44
CA GLY A 63 3.10 -1.21 -17.23
C GLY A 63 3.58 -0.19 -16.19
N GLY A 64 3.12 1.05 -16.28
CA GLY A 64 3.47 2.13 -15.35
C GLY A 64 3.03 1.84 -13.92
N VAL A 65 1.78 1.41 -13.71
CA VAL A 65 1.27 1.07 -12.37
C VAL A 65 2.02 -0.14 -11.79
N SER A 66 2.28 -1.15 -12.61
CA SER A 66 3.02 -2.36 -12.19
C SER A 66 4.47 -2.02 -11.82
N ALA A 67 5.16 -1.23 -12.64
CA ALA A 67 6.52 -0.77 -12.39
C ALA A 67 6.60 0.10 -11.13
N TYR A 68 5.64 1.02 -10.95
CA TYR A 68 5.56 1.85 -9.76
C TYR A 68 5.30 1.01 -8.49
N GLY A 69 4.39 0.04 -8.57
CA GLY A 69 4.11 -0.89 -7.48
C GLY A 69 5.34 -1.68 -7.06
N LEU A 70 6.07 -2.23 -8.05
CA LEU A 70 7.30 -2.98 -7.82
C LEU A 70 8.41 -2.09 -7.25
N TRP A 71 8.58 -0.87 -7.79
CA TRP A 71 9.55 0.11 -7.30
C TRP A 71 9.26 0.49 -5.84
N LYS A 72 8.00 0.77 -5.52
CA LYS A 72 7.55 1.09 -4.17
C LYS A 72 7.78 -0.08 -3.22
N HIS A 73 7.46 -1.31 -3.64
CA HIS A 73 7.72 -2.50 -2.84
C HIS A 73 9.22 -2.68 -2.56
N ARG A 74 10.06 -2.55 -3.58
CA ARG A 74 11.51 -2.69 -3.46
C ARG A 74 12.14 -1.60 -2.59
N ASN A 75 11.57 -0.39 -2.60
CA ASN A 75 12.06 0.74 -1.82
C ASN A 75 11.30 0.94 -0.50
N ARG A 76 10.48 -0.02 -0.05
CA ARG A 76 9.62 0.13 1.14
C ARG A 76 10.39 0.43 2.44
N PHE A 77 11.63 -0.03 2.53
CA PHE A 77 12.54 0.19 3.66
C PHE A 77 13.57 1.29 3.42
N ARG A 78 13.57 1.89 2.22
CA ARG A 78 14.47 3.00 1.91
C ARG A 78 13.83 4.30 2.35
N GLY A 79 14.52 5.00 3.24
CA GLY A 79 14.14 6.32 3.72
C GLY A 79 15.20 6.85 4.67
N GLU A 80 15.16 8.16 4.93
CA GLU A 80 15.87 8.72 6.07
C GLU A 80 15.20 8.27 7.37
N PRO A 81 15.98 8.03 8.44
CA PRO A 81 15.42 7.79 9.76
C PRO A 81 14.53 8.97 10.18
N ARG A 82 13.28 8.68 10.50
CA ARG A 82 12.31 9.64 11.02
C ARG A 82 11.93 9.28 12.45
N THR A 83 11.90 10.29 13.31
CA THR A 83 11.41 10.15 14.68
C THR A 83 9.96 10.59 14.73
N LEU A 84 9.09 9.70 15.20
CA LEU A 84 7.67 9.95 15.44
C LEU A 84 7.47 10.06 16.94
N GLU A 85 7.34 11.28 17.44
CA GLU A 85 6.97 11.54 18.83
C GLU A 85 5.49 11.18 19.05
N ASN A 86 5.09 10.76 20.25
CA ASN A 86 3.69 10.43 20.58
C ASN A 86 3.00 9.39 19.67
N ALA A 87 3.76 8.43 19.13
CA ALA A 87 3.19 7.31 18.40
C ALA A 87 2.42 6.37 19.34
N TYR A 88 1.26 5.89 18.90
CA TYR A 88 0.43 4.94 19.63
C TYR A 88 0.46 3.56 18.97
N VAL A 89 0.73 2.53 19.75
CA VAL A 89 0.75 1.14 19.28
C VAL A 89 -0.68 0.61 19.24
N VAL A 90 -1.20 0.39 18.03
CA VAL A 90 -2.56 -0.10 17.78
C VAL A 90 -2.62 -1.62 17.89
N ALA A 91 -1.65 -2.31 17.30
CA ALA A 91 -1.59 -3.77 17.26
C ALA A 91 -0.16 -4.27 17.01
N CYS A 92 0.14 -5.47 17.48
CA CYS A 92 1.39 -6.19 17.30
C CYS A 92 1.08 -7.57 16.71
N THR A 93 1.60 -7.85 15.52
CA THR A 93 1.30 -9.08 14.77
C THR A 93 2.60 -9.79 14.41
N ALA A 94 2.69 -11.09 14.69
CA ALA A 94 3.74 -11.95 14.14
C ALA A 94 3.15 -12.78 13.00
N VAL A 95 3.88 -12.89 11.90
CA VAL A 95 3.42 -13.59 10.68
C VAL A 95 4.49 -14.59 10.26
N ASP A 96 4.09 -15.82 9.95
CA ASP A 96 4.99 -16.79 9.36
C ASP A 96 5.38 -16.35 7.94
N LYS A 97 6.69 -16.31 7.68
CA LYS A 97 7.24 -15.91 6.39
C LYS A 97 6.86 -16.88 5.26
N GLN A 98 6.59 -18.15 5.57
CA GLN A 98 6.28 -19.16 4.56
C GLN A 98 4.79 -19.19 4.21
N THR A 99 3.93 -19.31 5.23
CA THR A 99 2.47 -19.43 5.03
C THR A 99 1.77 -18.08 4.93
N GLY A 100 2.37 -17.01 5.48
CA GLY A 100 1.72 -15.71 5.61
C GLY A 100 0.63 -15.68 6.69
N GLU A 101 0.53 -16.72 7.52
CA GLU A 101 -0.47 -16.80 8.58
C GLU A 101 -0.03 -16.04 9.84
N THR A 102 -1.00 -15.44 10.53
CA THR A 102 -0.75 -14.79 11.82
C THR A 102 -0.51 -15.83 12.90
N VAL A 103 0.62 -15.71 13.58
CA VAL A 103 1.04 -16.62 14.64
C VAL A 103 0.84 -15.95 16.00
N TYR A 104 -0.17 -16.40 16.74
CA TYR A 104 -0.49 -15.84 18.07
C TYR A 104 0.52 -16.25 19.16
N TYR A 105 1.02 -17.49 19.12
CA TYR A 105 2.00 -18.03 20.08
C TYR A 105 3.43 -17.99 19.52
N TRP A 106 3.84 -16.82 19.06
CA TRP A 106 5.09 -16.63 18.32
C TRP A 106 6.36 -16.97 19.10
N HIS A 107 6.33 -16.95 20.44
CA HIS A 107 7.50 -17.27 21.27
C HIS A 107 8.03 -18.70 21.10
N ASN A 108 7.13 -19.65 20.82
CA ASN A 108 7.45 -21.08 20.70
C ASN A 108 7.41 -21.56 19.24
N TYR A 109 7.35 -20.64 18.29
CA TYR A 109 7.21 -20.99 16.88
C TYR A 109 8.58 -21.33 16.27
N PRO A 110 8.73 -22.49 15.61
CA PRO A 110 10.03 -22.96 15.12
C PRO A 110 10.50 -22.26 13.83
N ASP A 111 9.58 -21.68 13.06
CA ASP A 111 9.84 -21.13 11.74
C ASP A 111 10.20 -19.64 11.76
N PRO A 112 10.86 -19.12 10.70
CA PRO A 112 11.22 -17.71 10.61
C PRO A 112 9.98 -16.81 10.53
N LEU A 113 9.76 -16.03 11.57
CA LEU A 113 8.68 -15.05 11.66
C LEU A 113 9.08 -13.67 11.15
N VAL A 114 8.09 -12.92 10.69
CA VAL A 114 8.17 -11.48 10.43
C VAL A 114 7.27 -10.75 11.42
N TYR A 115 7.81 -9.72 12.06
CA TYR A 115 7.12 -8.99 13.11
C TYR A 115 6.63 -7.64 12.59
N TYR A 116 5.35 -7.37 12.80
CA TYR A 116 4.67 -6.15 12.38
C TYR A 116 4.11 -5.40 13.58
N VAL A 117 4.32 -4.09 13.60
CA VAL A 117 3.75 -3.17 14.59
C VAL A 117 2.93 -2.13 13.85
N ARG A 118 1.63 -2.06 14.15
CA ARG A 118 0.75 -1.02 13.62
C ARG A 118 0.81 0.19 14.54
N LEU A 119 1.36 1.29 14.03
CA LEU A 119 1.46 2.55 14.76
C LEU A 119 0.45 3.57 14.21
N ARG A 120 -0.26 4.23 15.12
CA ARG A 120 -0.96 5.49 14.85
C ARG A 120 0.01 6.64 15.06
N GLU A 121 0.33 7.33 13.98
CA GLU A 121 1.17 8.51 13.93
C GLU A 121 0.45 9.74 14.54
N PRO A 122 1.19 10.80 14.91
CA PRO A 122 0.60 12.04 15.47
C PRO A 122 -0.41 12.73 14.55
N ASN A 123 -0.25 12.57 13.25
CA ASN A 123 -1.16 13.07 12.23
C ASN A 123 -2.46 12.25 12.12
N GLY A 124 -2.66 11.25 13.00
CA GLY A 124 -3.82 10.35 13.01
C GLY A 124 -3.75 9.22 11.98
N ARG A 125 -2.71 9.15 11.14
CA ARG A 125 -2.54 8.09 10.16
C ARG A 125 -2.04 6.82 10.83
N GLU A 126 -2.57 5.69 10.40
CA GLU A 126 -2.09 4.38 10.84
C GLU A 126 -1.27 3.74 9.73
N ASN A 127 -0.05 3.33 10.09
CA ASN A 127 0.84 2.61 9.20
C ASN A 127 1.38 1.37 9.93
N GLU A 128 1.57 0.30 9.15
CA GLU A 128 2.14 -0.94 9.64
C GLU A 128 3.64 -0.96 9.32
N TYR A 129 4.44 -1.29 10.33
CA TYR A 129 5.90 -1.27 10.28
C TYR A 129 6.43 -2.66 10.56
N GLU A 130 7.34 -3.13 9.71
CA GLU A 130 8.13 -4.34 9.98
C GLU A 130 9.22 -4.02 11.01
N THR A 131 9.56 -4.96 11.87
CA THR A 131 10.56 -4.73 12.92
C THR A 131 11.38 -5.98 13.24
N ALA A 132 12.51 -5.78 13.92
CA ALA A 132 13.31 -6.86 14.47
C ALA A 132 12.63 -7.44 15.72
N ARG A 133 12.90 -8.71 16.02
CA ARG A 133 12.32 -9.41 17.18
C ARG A 133 12.60 -8.67 18.49
N GLU A 134 13.82 -8.15 18.64
CA GLU A 134 14.29 -7.48 19.84
C GLU A 134 13.50 -6.19 20.09
N VAL A 135 13.11 -5.48 19.02
CA VAL A 135 12.26 -4.30 19.12
C VAL A 135 10.82 -4.71 19.39
N PHE A 136 10.31 -5.75 18.70
CA PHE A 136 8.97 -6.28 18.92
C PHE A 136 8.72 -6.67 20.39
N GLU A 137 9.69 -7.33 21.02
CA GLU A 137 9.64 -7.74 22.44
C GLU A 137 9.52 -6.56 23.42
N THR A 138 9.98 -5.37 23.01
CA THR A 138 9.91 -4.14 23.84
C THR A 138 8.64 -3.32 23.62
N VAL A 139 7.87 -3.67 22.59
CA VAL A 139 6.66 -2.95 22.20
C VAL A 139 5.44 -3.68 22.76
N THR A 140 4.55 -2.95 23.42
CA THR A 140 3.29 -3.49 23.94
C THR A 140 2.11 -2.83 23.25
N GLU A 141 1.09 -3.61 22.88
CA GLU A 141 -0.17 -3.08 22.36
C GLU A 141 -0.78 -2.06 23.35
N GLY A 142 -1.29 -0.95 22.82
CA GLY A 142 -1.83 0.13 23.62
C GLY A 142 -0.80 1.08 24.24
N ALA A 143 0.50 0.85 24.07
CA ALA A 143 1.53 1.76 24.55
C ALA A 143 1.59 3.06 23.71
N ARG A 144 1.91 4.18 24.36
CA ARG A 144 2.31 5.43 23.70
C ARG A 144 3.80 5.64 23.89
N GLY A 145 4.49 6.08 22.85
CA GLY A 145 5.94 6.16 22.84
C GLY A 145 6.51 7.05 21.76
N THR A 146 7.82 7.11 21.72
CA THR A 146 8.58 7.69 20.60
C THR A 146 9.08 6.54 19.73
N ALA A 147 8.75 6.57 18.45
CA ALA A 147 9.14 5.56 17.48
C ALA A 147 10.20 6.13 16.52
N VAL A 148 11.26 5.36 16.24
CA VAL A 148 12.23 5.70 15.20
C VAL A 148 12.01 4.73 14.04
N CYS A 149 11.57 5.26 12.91
CA CYS A 149 11.23 4.48 11.73
C CYS A 149 12.11 4.86 10.54
N GLN A 150 12.44 3.89 9.69
CA GLN A 150 13.12 4.09 8.42
C GLN A 150 12.25 3.50 7.30
N GLY A 151 11.55 4.36 6.55
CA GLY A 151 10.50 3.90 5.64
C GLY A 151 9.38 3.18 6.40
N LEU A 152 9.17 1.90 6.08
CA LEU A 152 8.27 0.95 6.77
C LEU A 152 9.00 -0.01 7.73
N TRP A 153 10.24 0.30 8.11
CA TRP A 153 10.96 -0.43 9.16
C TRP A 153 10.89 0.35 10.48
N LEU A 154 10.54 -0.31 11.58
CA LEU A 154 10.62 0.25 12.93
C LEU A 154 11.95 -0.18 13.56
N SER A 155 12.85 0.78 13.74
CA SER A 155 14.20 0.53 14.29
C SER A 155 14.24 0.57 15.80
N ARG A 156 13.37 1.39 16.43
CA ARG A 156 13.34 1.58 17.88
C ARG A 156 11.98 2.09 18.34
N PHE A 157 11.55 1.66 19.52
CA PHE A 157 10.39 2.22 20.20
C PHE A 157 10.74 2.46 21.67
N GLU A 158 10.40 3.64 22.18
CA GLU A 158 10.56 4.02 23.58
C GLU A 158 9.20 4.36 24.17
N ALA A 159 8.69 3.49 25.05
CA ALA A 159 7.41 3.74 25.72
C ALA A 159 7.55 4.89 26.73
N HIS A 160 6.60 5.83 26.71
CA HIS A 160 6.50 6.84 27.75
C HIS A 160 6.04 6.17 29.04
N ARG A 161 6.90 6.14 30.07
CA ARG A 161 6.54 5.62 31.40
C ARG A 161 5.42 6.48 32.00
N GLY A 162 4.31 5.84 32.37
CA GLY A 162 3.18 6.49 33.07
C GLY A 162 1.99 6.88 32.19
N GLY A 163 2.02 6.62 30.89
CA GLY A 163 0.92 6.92 29.97
C GLY A 163 -0.09 5.79 29.81
N ALA A 164 -0.56 5.15 30.89
CA ALA A 164 -1.78 4.34 30.82
C ALA A 164 -2.96 5.28 30.62
N THR A 165 -3.21 5.70 29.38
CA THR A 165 -4.39 6.51 29.07
C THR A 165 -5.56 5.53 28.91
N PRO A 166 -6.67 5.69 29.65
CA PRO A 166 -7.81 4.80 29.57
C PRO A 166 -8.32 4.74 28.13
N HIS A 167 -8.76 3.56 27.73
CA HIS A 167 -9.51 3.34 26.49
C HIS A 167 -10.59 4.42 26.38
N VAL A 168 -10.47 5.33 25.42
CA VAL A 168 -11.54 6.28 25.08
C VAL A 168 -12.65 5.45 24.42
N ALA A 169 -13.48 4.87 25.27
CA ALA A 169 -14.81 4.45 24.90
C ALA A 169 -15.63 5.73 24.67
N ARG A 170 -16.19 5.82 23.46
CA ARG A 170 -17.32 6.69 23.06
C ARG A 170 -17.05 8.19 22.97
N GLY A 171 -17.60 8.77 21.90
CA GLY A 171 -17.54 10.20 21.62
C GLY A 171 -18.17 11.07 22.71
N GLY A 172 -17.68 12.30 22.77
CA GLY A 172 -18.11 13.34 23.71
C GLY A 172 -16.89 14.07 24.25
N GLU A 173 -16.85 15.38 23.99
CA GLU A 173 -16.00 16.44 24.56
C GLU A 173 -14.73 16.11 25.37
N TRP A 174 -13.61 16.65 24.90
CA TRP A 174 -12.49 17.01 25.76
C TRP A 174 -12.77 18.37 26.42
N GLU A 175 -13.13 18.38 27.72
CA GLU A 175 -12.97 19.57 28.57
C GLU A 175 -11.60 19.52 29.28
N PRO A 176 -10.82 20.62 29.28
CA PRO A 176 -9.60 20.71 30.06
C PRO A 176 -9.94 20.93 31.54
N GLN A 177 -9.51 20.01 32.40
CA GLN A 177 -9.61 20.14 33.84
C GLN A 177 -8.61 21.21 34.33
N GLU A 178 -9.12 22.40 34.68
CA GLU A 178 -8.36 23.41 35.40
C GLU A 178 -7.84 22.84 36.72
N ARG A 179 -6.52 22.97 36.93
CA ARG A 179 -5.88 22.68 38.21
C ARG A 179 -6.37 23.69 39.24
N ALA A 180 -7.21 23.24 40.16
CA ALA A 180 -7.36 23.90 41.45
C ALA A 180 -6.11 23.61 42.28
N SER A 181 -5.20 24.59 42.35
CA SER A 181 -4.15 24.67 43.35
C SER A 181 -4.75 25.04 44.70
N GLY A 182 -4.66 24.14 45.67
CA GLY A 182 -4.70 24.45 47.10
C GLY A 182 -3.29 24.43 47.67
#